data_AF-A0A842HGR0-F1
#
_entry.id   AF-A0A842HGR0-F1
#
_cell.length_a   1.000
_cell.length_b   1.000
_cell.length_c   1.000
_cell.angle_alpha   90.00
_cell.angle_beta   90.00
_cell.angle_gamma   90.00
#
_symmetry.space_group_name_H-M   'P 1'
#
loop_
_entity.id
_entity.type
_entity.pdbx_description
1 polymer ?
#
loop_
_entity_poly.entity_id
_entity_poly.type
_entity_poly.pdbx_seq_one_letter_code
_entity_poly.pdbx_strand_id
1 'polypeptide(L)'
;MAKPRPQLIRALRETARQIEEGADYHWAHAGKCNCGHLARVITGLSPTEIFQRAQKHELSEWSEYANDYCPASGLPIDDIIEHMMQAGLERRDLHRLEYLSDVRILMALPGGMRYLRRNQPADVALYLRTWAGLLEAEAKAKTARSHGRSRPTPCDCPSPFQGYYLA
;
A
#
# COMPACT_ATOMS: atom_id res chain seq x y z
N MET A 1 -7.80 -3.14 2.63
CA MET A 1 -6.49 -3.58 2.14
C MET A 1 -6.17 -2.73 0.93
N ALA A 2 -5.00 -2.12 0.96
CA ALA A 2 -4.54 -1.13 0.01
C ALA A 2 -4.60 -1.60 -1.45
N LYS A 3 -4.59 -0.63 -2.36
CA LYS A 3 -4.55 -0.90 -3.81
C LYS A 3 -3.16 -1.44 -4.17
N PRO A 4 -3.06 -2.50 -5.00
CA PRO A 4 -1.78 -3.10 -5.36
C PRO A 4 -1.02 -2.27 -6.40
N ARG A 5 -0.60 -1.07 -6.02
CA ARG A 5 0.17 -0.15 -6.85
C ARG A 5 1.66 -0.46 -6.74
N PRO A 6 2.43 -0.45 -7.86
CA PRO A 6 3.87 -0.71 -7.82
C PRO A 6 4.65 0.23 -6.89
N GLN A 7 4.23 1.50 -6.79
CA GLN A 7 4.84 2.48 -5.88
C GLN A 7 4.72 2.06 -4.42
N LEU A 8 3.52 1.72 -3.94
CA LEU A 8 3.31 1.26 -2.57
C LEU A 8 4.05 -0.05 -2.29
N ILE A 9 4.04 -1.01 -3.22
CA ILE A 9 4.76 -2.28 -3.04
C ILE A 9 6.25 -2.04 -2.83
N ARG A 10 6.86 -1.16 -3.65
CA ARG A 10 8.28 -0.77 -3.48
C ARG A 10 8.51 -0.06 -2.15
N ALA A 11 7.64 0.89 -1.80
CA ALA A 11 7.74 1.62 -0.54
C ALA A 11 7.69 0.69 0.67
N LEU A 12 6.74 -0.25 0.73
CA LEU A 12 6.63 -1.24 1.81
C LEU A 12 7.90 -2.09 1.95
N ARG A 13 8.45 -2.58 0.82
CA ARG A 13 9.69 -3.38 0.82
C ARG A 13 10.90 -2.58 1.29
N GLU A 14 11.01 -1.34 0.83
CA GLU A 14 12.09 -0.43 1.21
C GLU A 14 12.00 -0.04 2.68
N THR A 15 10.81 0.29 3.17
CA THR A 15 10.58 0.56 4.60
C THR A 15 10.96 -0.65 5.46
N ALA A 16 10.56 -1.87 5.07
CA ALA A 16 10.95 -3.07 5.79
C ALA A 16 12.47 -3.25 5.81
N ARG A 17 13.14 -3.07 4.67
CA ARG A 17 14.60 -3.15 4.55
C ARG A 17 15.31 -2.16 5.49
N GLN A 18 14.88 -0.90 5.50
CA GLN A 18 15.48 0.12 6.38
C GLN A 18 15.31 -0.24 7.86
N ILE A 19 14.15 -0.75 8.25
CA ILE A 19 13.90 -1.18 9.64
C ILE A 19 14.78 -2.39 10.00
N GLU A 20 14.90 -3.37 9.10
CA GLU A 20 15.77 -4.55 9.28
C GLU A 20 17.26 -4.16 9.42
N GLU A 21 17.70 -3.11 8.73
CA GLU A 21 19.06 -2.56 8.77
C GLU A 21 19.33 -1.66 10.00
N GLY A 22 18.36 -1.50 10.90
CA GLY A 22 18.54 -0.76 12.15
C GLY A 22 18.19 0.72 12.06
N ALA A 23 17.23 1.10 11.20
CA ALA A 23 16.70 2.46 11.21
C ALA A 23 16.19 2.86 12.60
N ASP A 24 16.43 4.12 12.98
CA ASP A 24 15.98 4.70 14.24
C ASP A 24 14.44 4.61 14.36
N TYR A 25 13.98 3.69 15.21
CA TYR A 25 12.59 3.32 15.37
C TYR A 25 12.08 3.74 16.75
N HIS A 26 10.99 4.51 16.77
CA HIS A 26 10.38 4.98 18.01
C HIS A 26 8.87 5.11 17.84
N TRP A 27 8.13 4.22 18.52
CA TRP A 27 6.67 4.13 18.41
C TRP A 27 5.96 5.45 18.72
N ALA A 28 6.32 6.14 19.80
CA ALA A 28 5.63 7.38 20.21
C ALA A 28 6.11 8.65 19.46
N HIS A 29 6.83 8.51 18.34
CA HIS A 29 7.30 9.64 17.54
C HIS A 29 6.72 9.54 16.13
N ALA A 30 5.88 10.51 15.72
CA ALA A 30 5.11 10.45 14.48
C ALA A 30 5.93 10.18 13.20
N GLY A 31 7.18 10.65 13.15
CA GLY A 31 8.11 10.39 12.03
C GLY A 31 8.97 9.11 12.14
N LYS A 32 8.87 8.35 13.24
CA LYS A 32 9.71 7.16 13.53
C LYS A 32 8.90 5.91 13.92
N CYS A 33 7.58 6.00 13.95
CA CYS A 33 6.67 4.87 14.15
C CYS A 33 6.41 4.12 12.82
N ASN A 34 5.50 3.14 12.83
CA ASN A 34 5.14 2.33 11.66
C ASN A 34 4.72 3.18 10.45
N CYS A 35 3.72 4.04 10.64
CA CYS A 35 3.25 4.92 9.57
C CYS A 35 4.30 5.97 9.21
N GLY A 36 5.02 6.50 10.20
CA GLY A 36 6.09 7.48 10.00
C GLY A 36 7.20 6.97 9.09
N HIS A 37 7.68 5.75 9.31
CA HIS A 37 8.69 5.12 8.45
C HIS A 37 8.21 4.93 7.01
N LEU A 38 6.95 4.51 6.82
CA LEU A 38 6.40 4.39 5.47
C LEU A 38 6.21 5.76 4.81
N ALA A 39 5.74 6.76 5.56
CA ALA A 39 5.58 8.13 5.08
C ALA A 39 6.90 8.74 4.61
N ARG A 40 8.00 8.52 5.35
CA ARG A 40 9.37 8.94 4.94
C ARG A 40 9.76 8.36 3.58
N VAL A 41 9.53 7.07 3.37
CA VAL A 41 9.88 6.42 2.10
C VAL A 41 9.02 6.92 0.95
N ILE A 42 7.73 7.18 1.19
CA ILE A 42 6.80 7.67 0.16
C ILE A 42 7.08 9.13 -0.22
N THR A 43 7.37 9.97 0.77
CA THR A 43 7.45 11.44 0.58
C THR A 43 8.88 11.97 0.46
N GLY A 44 9.87 11.23 0.92
CA GLY A 44 11.26 11.69 1.05
C GLY A 44 11.50 12.62 2.24
N LEU A 45 10.48 12.93 3.05
CA LEU A 45 10.62 13.81 4.21
C LEU A 45 11.45 13.14 5.33
N SER A 46 12.18 13.96 6.08
CA SER A 46 12.86 13.53 7.30
C SER A 46 11.88 13.24 8.44
N PRO A 47 12.30 12.46 9.47
CA PRO A 47 11.49 12.25 10.67
C PRO A 47 11.05 13.55 11.34
N THR A 48 11.93 14.56 11.35
CA THR A 48 11.69 15.86 11.98
C THR A 48 10.63 16.65 11.20
N GLU A 49 10.69 16.66 9.87
CA GLU A 49 9.69 17.35 9.05
C GLU A 49 8.30 16.72 9.22
N ILE A 50 8.22 15.39 9.26
CA ILE A 50 6.94 14.69 9.51
C ILE A 50 6.41 15.05 10.90
N PHE A 51 7.27 15.00 11.92
CA PHE A 51 6.88 15.34 13.28
C PHE A 51 6.40 16.79 13.42
N GLN A 52 7.06 17.75 12.76
CA GLN A 52 6.65 19.16 12.75
C GLN A 52 5.30 19.37 12.04
N ARG A 53 5.03 18.63 10.96
CA ARG A 53 3.73 18.68 10.27
C ARG A 53 2.61 18.05 11.09
N ALA A 54 2.92 16.96 11.82
CA ALA A 54 1.99 16.25 12.69
C ALA A 54 1.59 17.06 13.93
N GLN A 55 2.55 17.69 14.63
CA GLN A 55 2.30 18.47 15.87
C GLN A 55 1.37 19.68 15.72
N LYS A 56 1.09 20.14 14.49
CA LYS A 56 0.12 21.22 14.28
C LYS A 56 -1.33 20.78 14.50
N HIS A 57 -1.54 19.46 14.56
CA HIS A 57 -2.76 18.84 15.03
C HIS A 57 -2.55 18.52 16.51
N GLU A 58 -3.52 18.81 17.38
CA GLU A 58 -3.48 18.41 18.81
C GLU A 58 -3.60 16.89 19.03
N LEU A 59 -3.37 16.10 17.97
CA LEU A 59 -3.42 14.64 17.95
C LEU A 59 -2.01 14.08 18.02
N SER A 60 -1.90 12.80 18.34
CA SER A 60 -0.59 12.15 18.56
C SER A 60 -0.40 10.87 17.77
N GLU A 61 -1.47 10.21 17.33
CA GLU A 61 -1.41 8.94 16.63
C GLU A 61 -1.89 9.02 15.17
N TRP A 62 -1.31 8.19 14.31
CA TRP A 62 -1.72 8.12 12.89
C TRP A 62 -3.14 7.60 12.67
N SER A 63 -3.66 6.82 13.61
CA SER A 63 -5.06 6.43 13.68
C SER A 63 -5.99 7.65 13.80
N GLU A 64 -5.60 8.64 14.60
CA GLU A 64 -6.36 9.87 14.83
C GLU A 64 -6.25 10.79 13.62
N TYR A 65 -5.03 11.04 13.09
CA TYR A 65 -4.86 11.82 11.86
C TYR A 65 -5.65 11.23 10.68
N ALA A 66 -5.72 9.90 10.56
CA ALA A 66 -6.47 9.23 9.50
C ALA A 66 -8.00 9.38 9.64
N ASN A 67 -8.50 9.50 10.86
CA ASN A 67 -9.92 9.73 11.14
C ASN A 67 -10.32 11.18 10.82
N ASP A 68 -9.45 12.12 11.19
CA ASP A 68 -9.70 13.57 11.01
C ASP A 68 -9.30 14.08 9.63
N TYR A 69 -8.63 13.26 8.81
CA TYR A 69 -8.20 13.60 7.46
C TYR A 69 -9.32 14.25 6.64
N CYS A 70 -9.09 15.50 6.23
CA CYS A 70 -9.95 16.25 5.35
C CYS A 70 -9.10 17.02 4.33
N PRO A 71 -9.17 16.69 3.02
CA PRO A 71 -8.31 17.32 2.00
C PRO A 71 -8.50 18.84 1.88
N ALA A 72 -9.60 19.38 2.42
CA ALA A 72 -9.91 20.81 2.40
C ALA A 72 -9.53 21.55 3.70
N SER A 73 -8.99 20.86 4.71
CA SER A 73 -8.66 21.46 6.01
C SER A 73 -7.49 22.45 5.96
N GLY A 74 -6.58 22.29 4.98
CA GLY A 74 -5.32 23.02 4.89
C GLY A 74 -4.24 22.58 5.89
N LEU A 75 -4.42 21.45 6.56
CA LEU A 75 -3.48 20.96 7.57
C LEU A 75 -2.25 20.29 6.92
N PRO A 76 -1.01 20.58 7.38
CA PRO A 76 0.20 20.03 6.75
C PRO A 76 0.36 18.51 6.83
N ILE A 77 -0.31 17.84 7.78
CA ILE A 77 -0.33 16.38 7.88
C ILE A 77 -1.22 15.76 6.78
N ASP A 78 -2.25 16.47 6.34
CA ASP A 78 -3.16 15.99 5.31
C ASP A 78 -2.44 15.85 3.97
N ASP A 79 -1.49 16.75 3.66
CA ASP A 79 -0.61 16.59 2.49
C ASP A 79 0.14 15.26 2.53
N ILE A 80 0.65 14.83 3.69
CA ILE A 80 1.37 13.56 3.83
C ILE A 80 0.41 12.39 3.63
N ILE A 81 -0.77 12.43 4.26
CA ILE A 81 -1.80 11.39 4.13
C ILE A 81 -2.25 11.27 2.66
N GLU A 82 -2.41 12.37 1.95
CA GLU A 82 -2.76 12.39 0.54
C GLU A 82 -1.69 11.72 -0.32
N HIS A 83 -0.40 11.99 -0.10
CA HIS A 83 0.69 11.29 -0.81
C HIS A 83 0.67 9.77 -0.53
N MET A 84 0.42 9.37 0.71
CA MET A 84 0.27 7.96 1.11
C MET A 84 -0.92 7.29 0.40
N MET A 85 -2.04 8.01 0.28
CA MET A 85 -3.25 7.52 -0.41
C MET A 85 -3.04 7.43 -1.93
N GLN A 86 -2.37 8.40 -2.53
CA GLN A 86 -1.99 8.38 -3.95
C GLN A 86 -1.05 7.20 -4.27
N ALA A 87 -0.13 6.89 -3.35
CA ALA A 87 0.72 5.71 -3.47
C ALA A 87 -0.07 4.40 -3.45
N GLY A 88 -1.26 4.38 -2.84
CA GLY A 88 -2.21 3.27 -2.93
C GLY A 88 -2.91 2.90 -1.61
N LEU A 89 -2.55 3.54 -0.50
CA LEU A 89 -3.20 3.31 0.78
C LEU A 89 -4.63 3.85 0.80
N GLU A 90 -5.46 3.27 1.66
CA GLU A 90 -6.73 3.86 2.06
C GLU A 90 -6.62 4.32 3.53
N ARG A 91 -7.48 5.25 3.96
CA ARG A 91 -7.48 5.76 5.35
C ARG A 91 -7.45 4.65 6.40
N ARG A 92 -8.27 3.61 6.23
CA ARG A 92 -8.31 2.44 7.12
C ARG A 92 -7.00 1.67 7.21
N ASP A 93 -6.17 1.73 6.17
CA ASP A 93 -4.90 1.02 6.14
C ASP A 93 -3.84 1.73 7.00
N LEU A 94 -3.98 3.05 7.26
CA LEU A 94 -3.13 3.79 8.20
C LEU A 94 -3.32 3.28 9.63
N HIS A 95 -4.57 3.18 10.09
CA HIS A 95 -4.88 2.59 11.39
C HIS A 95 -4.35 1.15 11.52
N ARG A 96 -4.49 0.34 10.46
CA ARG A 96 -4.00 -1.04 10.46
C ARG A 96 -2.49 -1.15 10.43
N LEU A 97 -1.81 -0.24 9.78
CA LEU A 97 -0.35 -0.16 9.77
C LEU A 97 0.17 0.26 11.15
N GLU A 98 -0.50 1.23 11.79
CA GLU A 98 -0.18 1.67 13.13
C GLU A 98 -0.19 0.45 14.07
N TYR A 99 -1.31 -0.28 14.17
CA TYR A 99 -1.42 -1.38 15.14
C TYR A 99 -1.06 -2.78 14.62
N LEU A 100 -0.52 -2.90 13.40
CA LEU A 100 -0.23 -4.19 12.73
C LEU A 100 -1.44 -5.14 12.72
N SER A 101 -2.63 -4.62 12.35
CA SER A 101 -3.91 -5.27 12.65
C SER A 101 -4.73 -5.75 11.45
N ASP A 102 -4.23 -5.65 10.21
CA ASP A 102 -4.98 -6.20 9.07
C ASP A 102 -4.98 -7.74 9.12
N VAL A 103 -6.16 -8.32 9.37
CA VAL A 103 -6.35 -9.77 9.45
C VAL A 103 -5.86 -10.52 8.21
N ARG A 104 -5.93 -9.93 7.01
CA ARG A 104 -5.47 -10.59 5.78
C ARG A 104 -3.95 -10.74 5.79
N ILE A 105 -3.24 -9.75 6.32
CA ILE A 105 -1.78 -9.77 6.46
C ILE A 105 -1.40 -10.75 7.57
N LEU A 106 -2.08 -10.70 8.72
CA LEU A 106 -1.82 -11.61 9.84
C LEU A 106 -2.03 -13.08 9.46
N MET A 107 -3.07 -13.39 8.67
CA MET A 107 -3.34 -14.76 8.18
C MET A 107 -2.30 -15.24 7.16
N ALA A 108 -1.57 -14.32 6.52
CA ALA A 108 -0.54 -14.63 5.53
C ALA A 108 0.88 -14.68 6.13
N LEU A 109 1.03 -14.48 7.45
CA LEU A 109 2.33 -14.53 8.10
C LEU A 109 2.99 -15.92 7.94
N PRO A 110 4.32 -15.98 7.75
CA PRO A 110 5.04 -17.25 7.77
C PRO A 110 4.90 -17.89 9.16
N GLY A 111 4.64 -19.20 9.18
CA GLY A 111 4.35 -19.93 10.42
C GLY A 111 2.91 -19.82 10.92
N GLY A 112 2.03 -19.14 10.17
CA GLY A 112 0.61 -19.02 10.49
C GLY A 112 0.26 -17.77 11.29
N MET A 113 -1.05 -17.60 11.52
CA MET A 113 -1.63 -16.43 12.15
C MET A 113 -1.16 -16.27 13.59
N ARG A 114 -0.68 -15.07 13.90
CA ARG A 114 -0.36 -14.61 15.26
C ARG A 114 -0.47 -13.10 15.32
N TYR A 115 -0.58 -12.57 16.53
CA TYR A 115 -0.49 -11.12 16.76
C TYR A 115 0.97 -10.67 16.79
N LEU A 116 1.20 -9.46 16.30
CA LEU A 116 2.51 -8.83 16.20
C LEU A 116 2.59 -7.66 17.18
N ARG A 117 3.79 -7.36 17.68
CA ARG A 117 4.01 -6.23 18.59
C ARG A 117 4.33 -4.98 17.79
N ARG A 118 3.45 -3.99 17.82
CA ARG A 118 3.61 -2.72 17.10
C ARG A 118 4.90 -1.97 17.44
N ASN A 119 5.45 -2.16 18.64
CA ASN A 119 6.70 -1.52 19.09
C ASN A 119 7.94 -2.41 18.90
N GLN A 120 7.84 -3.53 18.19
CA GLN A 120 8.96 -4.42 17.89
C GLN A 120 9.35 -4.27 16.41
N PRO A 121 10.52 -3.67 16.09
CA PRO A 121 10.95 -3.44 14.70
C PRO A 121 10.91 -4.67 13.79
N ALA A 122 11.32 -5.83 14.31
CA ALA A 122 11.30 -7.10 13.58
C ALA A 122 9.87 -7.53 13.17
N ASP A 123 8.89 -7.32 14.05
CA ASP A 123 7.49 -7.64 13.77
C ASP A 123 6.91 -6.69 12.71
N VAL A 124 7.27 -5.40 12.78
CA VAL A 124 6.88 -4.37 11.81
C VAL A 124 7.43 -4.71 10.43
N ALA A 125 8.74 -5.01 10.33
CA ALA A 125 9.37 -5.39 9.07
C ALA A 125 8.71 -6.64 8.46
N LEU A 126 8.45 -7.66 9.29
CA LEU A 126 7.76 -8.87 8.85
C LEU A 126 6.36 -8.57 8.30
N TYR A 127 5.59 -7.72 8.99
CA TYR A 127 4.26 -7.30 8.56
C TYR A 127 4.32 -6.59 7.21
N LEU A 128 5.24 -5.64 7.05
CA LEU A 128 5.43 -4.87 5.81
C LEU A 128 5.85 -5.77 4.63
N ARG A 129 6.77 -6.71 4.84
CA ARG A 129 7.18 -7.72 3.83
C ARG A 129 6.00 -8.58 3.39
N THR A 130 5.22 -9.06 4.36
CA THR A 130 4.04 -9.90 4.12
C THR A 130 3.00 -9.13 3.32
N TRP A 131 2.73 -7.88 3.71
CA TRP A 131 1.81 -7.00 3.00
C TRP A 131 2.24 -6.76 1.56
N ALA A 132 3.51 -6.43 1.34
CA ALA A 132 4.04 -6.23 0.00
C ALA A 132 3.87 -7.47 -0.89
N GLY A 133 4.11 -8.67 -0.32
CA GLY A 133 3.92 -9.94 -1.02
C GLY A 133 2.47 -10.18 -1.45
N LEU A 134 1.50 -9.89 -0.56
CA LEU A 134 0.07 -9.99 -0.88
C LEU A 134 -0.35 -9.05 -2.01
N LEU A 135 0.08 -7.79 -1.94
CA LEU A 135 -0.23 -6.80 -2.98
C LEU A 135 0.41 -7.17 -4.32
N GLU A 136 1.63 -7.69 -4.30
CA GLU A 136 2.32 -8.14 -5.51
C GLU A 136 1.62 -9.35 -6.16
N ALA A 137 1.16 -10.31 -5.36
CA ALA A 137 0.36 -11.44 -5.83
C ALA A 137 -0.96 -10.97 -6.45
N GLU A 138 -1.65 -10.02 -5.81
CA GLU A 138 -2.90 -9.45 -6.32
C GLU A 138 -2.67 -8.71 -7.65
N ALA A 139 -1.59 -7.93 -7.78
CA ALA A 139 -1.22 -7.25 -9.03
C ALA A 139 -1.01 -8.24 -10.17
N LYS A 140 -0.23 -9.32 -9.93
CA LYS A 140 0.04 -10.37 -10.92
C LYS A 140 -1.25 -11.06 -11.36
N ALA A 141 -2.13 -11.39 -10.42
CA ALA A 141 -3.42 -12.00 -10.73
C ALA A 141 -4.33 -11.09 -11.59
N LYS A 142 -4.34 -9.77 -11.35
CA LYS A 142 -5.09 -8.82 -12.19
C LYS A 142 -4.54 -8.73 -13.60
N THR A 143 -3.22 -8.69 -13.76
CA THR A 143 -2.57 -8.69 -15.07
C THR A 143 -2.87 -9.97 -15.84
N ALA A 144 -2.80 -11.15 -15.21
CA ALA A 144 -3.16 -12.40 -15.88
C ALA A 144 -4.63 -12.40 -16.37
N ARG A 145 -5.55 -11.85 -15.58
CA ARG A 145 -6.98 -11.74 -15.93
C ARG A 145 -7.29 -10.72 -17.04
N SER A 146 -6.47 -9.69 -17.23
CA SER A 146 -6.63 -8.74 -18.34
C SER A 146 -6.13 -9.32 -19.66
N HIS A 147 -5.05 -10.11 -19.62
CA HIS A 147 -4.48 -10.77 -20.81
C HIS A 147 -5.33 -11.95 -21.29
N GLY A 148 -5.97 -12.70 -20.38
CA GLY A 148 -6.89 -13.80 -20.73
C GLY A 148 -8.26 -13.37 -21.26
N ARG A 149 -8.51 -12.07 -21.41
CA ARG A 149 -9.79 -11.49 -21.89
C ARG A 149 -9.70 -10.94 -23.32
N SER A 150 -8.68 -11.32 -24.10
CA SER A 150 -8.65 -11.05 -25.53
C SER A 150 -9.88 -11.70 -26.19
N ARG A 151 -10.71 -10.87 -26.84
CA ARG A 151 -11.89 -11.28 -27.60
C ARG A 151 -11.52 -12.44 -28.53
N PRO A 152 -12.27 -13.56 -28.58
CA PRO A 152 -12.06 -14.55 -29.63
C PRO A 152 -12.18 -13.83 -30.98
N THR A 153 -11.19 -14.05 -31.85
CA THR A 153 -11.21 -13.61 -33.24
C THR A 153 -12.54 -14.02 -33.83
N PRO A 154 -13.29 -13.13 -34.53
CA PRO A 154 -14.49 -13.56 -35.22
C PRO A 154 -14.10 -14.70 -36.16
N CYS A 155 -14.75 -15.85 -36.02
CA CYS A 155 -14.55 -16.95 -36.95
C CYS A 155 -14.93 -16.42 -38.35
N ASP A 156 -13.98 -16.43 -39.28
CA ASP A 156 -14.23 -16.10 -40.68
C ASP A 156 -15.28 -17.07 -41.23
N CYS A 157 -16.52 -16.61 -41.39
CA CYS A 157 -17.52 -17.31 -42.17
C CYS A 157 -17.07 -17.30 -43.64
N PRO A 158 -16.91 -18.44 -44.31
CA PRO A 158 -16.63 -18.44 -45.74
C PRO A 158 -17.84 -17.85 -46.48
N SER A 159 -17.59 -16.76 -47.21
CA SER A 159 -18.55 -16.15 -48.14
C SER A 159 -18.99 -17.18 -49.21
N PRO A 160 -20.28 -17.27 -49.56
CA PRO A 160 -20.71 -18.09 -50.68
C PRO A 160 -20.22 -17.45 -51.98
N PHE A 161 -19.24 -18.08 -52.62
CA PHE A 161 -18.71 -17.68 -53.91
C PHE A 161 -19.84 -17.63 -54.96
N GLN A 162 -20.13 -16.42 -55.44
CA GLN A 162 -20.79 -16.17 -56.70
C GLN A 162 -19.89 -16.63 -57.85
N GLY A 163 -20.49 -17.30 -58.83
CA GLY A 163 -19.90 -17.41 -60.16
C GLY A 163 -20.39 -18.67 -60.87
N TYR A 164 -21.22 -18.50 -61.90
CA TYR A 164 -20.92 -18.93 -63.27
C TYR A 164 -21.94 -18.25 -64.20
N TYR A 165 -21.50 -17.17 -64.87
CA TYR A 165 -22.06 -16.74 -66.15
C TYR A 165 -21.32 -17.55 -67.23
N LEU A 166 -22.05 -18.25 -68.09
CA LEU A 166 -21.56 -18.75 -69.37
C LEU A 166 -22.51 -18.29 -70.48
N ALA A 167 -21.89 -17.61 -71.44
CA ALA A 167 -22.21 -17.34 -72.85
C ALA A 167 -23.68 -17.31 -73.30
#